data_AF-A0A497P491-F1
#
_entry.id   AF-A0A497P491-F1
#
_cell.length_a   1.000
_cell.length_b   1.000
_cell.length_c   1.000
_cell.angle_alpha   90.00
_cell.angle_beta   90.00
_cell.angle_gamma   90.00
#
_symmetry.space_group_name_H-M   'P 1'
#
loop_
_entity.id
_entity.type
_entity.pdbx_description
1 polymer ?
#
loop_
_entity_poly.entity_id
_entity_poly.type
_entity_poly.pdbx_seq_one_letter_code
_entity_poly.pdbx_strand_id
1 'polypeptide(L)'
;MVEVIYQPRKQIIIHEYSRYDTVKDLIRGAFSAVPPGATAGPLRWVDGIVLMYTAYPMTDAIVKELIEGRVHWDHVSFAPMEEYKPAIHVEDLQITVRIVNVSINPTFRAIAKFIKENLM
;
A
#
# COMPACT_ATOMS: atom_id res chain seq x y z
N MET A 1 -5.73 -36.71 1.65
CA MET A 1 -6.40 -35.40 1.81
C MET A 1 -5.30 -34.37 2.05
N VAL A 2 -5.36 -33.21 1.39
CA VAL A 2 -4.32 -32.16 1.54
C VAL A 2 -4.68 -31.25 2.71
N GLU A 3 -3.70 -30.88 3.52
CA GLU A 3 -3.85 -29.90 4.60
C GLU A 3 -3.57 -28.49 4.08
N VAL A 4 -4.38 -27.51 4.51
CA VAL A 4 -4.22 -26.09 4.16
C VAL A 4 -4.09 -25.28 5.45
N ILE A 5 -3.03 -24.50 5.59
CA ILE A 5 -2.73 -23.71 6.78
C ILE A 5 -2.71 -22.22 6.43
N TYR A 6 -3.54 -21.41 7.09
CA TYR A 6 -3.47 -19.96 7.02
C TYR A 6 -2.44 -19.43 8.03
N GLN A 7 -1.38 -18.79 7.54
CA GLN A 7 -0.31 -18.22 8.35
C GLN A 7 -0.18 -16.71 8.06
N PRO A 8 -0.84 -15.84 8.86
CA PRO A 8 -0.67 -14.40 8.70
C PRO A 8 0.78 -13.98 8.98
N ARG A 9 1.17 -12.81 8.45
CA ARG A 9 2.51 -12.28 8.68
C ARG A 9 2.68 -11.92 10.16
N LYS A 10 3.82 -12.31 10.72
CA LYS A 10 4.18 -12.04 12.12
C LYS A 10 4.62 -10.59 12.29
N GLN A 11 5.30 -10.04 11.29
CA GLN A 11 5.86 -8.69 11.35
C GLN A 11 5.91 -8.07 9.95
N ILE A 12 5.57 -6.78 9.88
CA ILE A 12 5.88 -5.90 8.76
C ILE A 12 6.93 -4.92 9.28
N ILE A 13 8.08 -4.85 8.61
CA ILE A 13 9.14 -3.88 8.87
C ILE A 13 9.07 -2.84 7.75
N ILE A 14 8.78 -1.60 8.11
CA ILE A 14 8.80 -0.44 7.19
C ILE A 14 10.14 0.25 7.42
N HIS A 15 10.98 0.34 6.38
CA HIS A 15 12.29 0.97 6.51
C HIS A 15 12.23 2.47 6.22
N GLU A 16 11.47 2.88 5.21
CA GLU A 16 11.30 4.30 4.86
C GLU A 16 9.82 4.63 4.59
N TYR A 17 9.46 5.91 4.72
CA TYR A 17 8.10 6.36 4.41
C TYR A 17 8.02 7.78 3.85
N SER A 18 6.94 8.03 3.10
CA SER A 18 6.55 9.38 2.67
C SER A 18 5.07 9.61 2.96
N ARG A 19 4.78 10.68 3.72
CA ARG A 19 3.42 11.14 3.98
C ARG A 19 3.05 12.24 2.98
N TYR A 20 1.90 12.10 2.35
CA TYR A 20 1.29 13.13 1.51
C TYR A 20 0.04 13.68 2.20
N ASP A 21 -0.20 14.98 2.03
CA ASP A 21 -1.36 15.63 2.64
C ASP A 21 -2.68 15.24 1.96
N THR A 22 -2.63 14.93 0.66
CA THR A 22 -3.81 14.49 -0.11
C THR A 22 -3.55 13.26 -0.96
N VAL A 23 -4.61 12.51 -1.25
CA VAL A 23 -4.54 11.36 -2.17
C VAL A 23 -4.10 11.77 -3.58
N LYS A 24 -4.48 12.98 -4.04
CA LYS A 24 -4.08 13.46 -5.36
C LYS A 24 -2.57 13.72 -5.42
N ASP A 25 -1.96 14.21 -4.35
CA ASP A 25 -0.52 14.44 -4.30
C ASP A 25 0.26 13.13 -4.24
N LEU A 26 -0.24 12.15 -3.49
CA LEU A 26 0.27 10.77 -3.54
C LEU A 26 0.23 10.23 -4.99
N ILE A 27 -0.91 10.39 -5.68
CA ILE A 27 -1.06 9.93 -7.07
C ILE A 27 -0.06 10.63 -7.99
N ARG A 28 0.15 11.95 -7.85
CA ARG A 28 1.14 12.69 -8.64
C ARG A 28 2.55 12.20 -8.42
N GLY A 29 2.93 11.95 -7.16
CA GLY A 29 4.24 11.38 -6.84
C GLY A 29 4.43 9.97 -7.40
N ALA A 30 3.42 9.12 -7.27
CA ALA A 30 3.49 7.70 -7.62
C ALA A 30 3.35 7.40 -9.12
N PHE A 31 2.61 8.22 -9.86
CA PHE A 31 2.16 7.90 -11.22
C PHE A 31 2.45 9.01 -12.23
N SER A 32 3.42 9.89 -11.95
CA SER A 32 3.84 10.97 -12.86
C SER A 32 4.29 10.50 -14.25
N ALA A 33 4.82 9.27 -14.35
CA ALA A 33 5.26 8.67 -15.60
C ALA A 33 4.15 7.93 -16.37
N VAL A 34 2.92 7.87 -15.84
CA VAL A 34 1.81 7.18 -16.50
C VAL A 34 1.25 8.06 -17.63
N PRO A 35 1.08 7.53 -18.85
CA PRO A 35 0.56 8.31 -19.96
C PRO A 35 -0.88 8.83 -19.73
N PRO A 36 -1.21 10.04 -20.22
CA PRO A 36 -2.57 10.55 -20.26
C PRO A 36 -3.56 9.55 -20.88
N GLY A 37 -4.77 9.45 -20.32
CA GLY A 37 -5.82 8.53 -20.74
C GLY A 37 -5.66 7.10 -20.19
N ALA A 38 -4.54 6.76 -19.56
CA ALA A 38 -4.33 5.43 -18.99
C ALA A 38 -5.00 5.26 -17.61
N THR A 39 -5.16 3.99 -17.23
CA THR A 39 -5.57 3.60 -15.87
C THR A 39 -4.34 3.10 -15.09
N ALA A 40 -4.14 3.57 -13.87
CA ALA A 40 -3.03 3.19 -12.99
C ALA A 40 -3.49 2.52 -11.69
N GLY A 41 -2.52 2.04 -10.91
CA GLY A 41 -2.74 1.41 -9.61
C GLY A 41 -2.70 -0.13 -9.63
N PRO A 42 -3.31 -0.81 -8.65
CA PRO A 42 -4.16 -0.24 -7.61
C PRO A 42 -3.38 0.37 -6.44
N LEU A 43 -3.88 1.47 -5.90
CA LEU A 43 -3.56 1.89 -4.52
C LEU A 43 -4.43 1.10 -3.52
N ARG A 44 -3.96 0.95 -2.29
CA ARG A 44 -4.64 0.15 -1.26
C ARG A 44 -5.27 1.08 -0.23
N TRP A 45 -6.59 1.01 -0.10
CA TRP A 45 -7.31 1.72 0.94
C TRP A 45 -7.59 0.80 2.13
N VAL A 46 -7.37 1.31 3.33
CA VAL A 46 -7.68 0.62 4.58
C VAL A 46 -7.88 1.64 5.70
N ASP A 47 -9.00 1.54 6.40
CA ASP A 47 -9.29 2.25 7.66
C ASP A 47 -8.96 3.76 7.63
N GLY A 48 -9.40 4.44 6.57
CA GLY A 48 -9.27 5.91 6.44
C GLY A 48 -7.96 6.40 5.83
N ILE A 49 -7.09 5.50 5.36
CA ILE A 49 -5.87 5.86 4.64
C ILE A 49 -5.78 5.12 3.30
N VAL A 50 -5.05 5.70 2.36
CA VAL A 50 -4.63 5.05 1.12
C VAL A 50 -3.12 4.97 1.08
N LEU A 51 -2.59 3.83 0.65
CA LEU A 51 -1.16 3.57 0.62
C LEU A 51 -0.72 2.77 -0.59
N MET A 52 0.57 2.86 -0.87
CA MET A 52 1.33 1.91 -1.67
C MET A 52 2.67 1.63 -0.98
N TYR A 53 3.29 0.53 -1.35
CA TYR A 53 4.58 0.13 -0.80
C TYR A 53 5.45 -0.48 -1.88
N THR A 54 6.76 -0.39 -1.69
CA THR A 54 7.77 -1.14 -2.43
C THR A 54 8.36 -2.21 -1.51
N ALA A 55 8.61 -3.39 -2.06
CA ALA A 55 9.30 -4.46 -1.36
C ALA A 55 10.72 -4.59 -1.93
N TYR A 56 11.61 -5.21 -1.15
CA TYR A 56 12.93 -5.58 -1.66
C TYR A 56 12.83 -6.61 -2.79
N PRO A 57 13.84 -6.67 -3.69
CA PRO A 57 14.00 -7.77 -4.63
C PRO A 57 14.05 -9.13 -3.91
N MET A 58 13.50 -10.17 -4.54
CA MET A 58 13.46 -11.53 -4.00
C MET A 58 14.85 -12.17 -4.10
N THR A 59 15.67 -11.95 -3.07
CA THR A 59 16.93 -12.67 -2.84
C THR A 59 16.72 -13.79 -1.82
N ASP A 60 17.66 -14.74 -1.73
CA ASP A 60 17.57 -15.84 -0.74
C ASP A 60 17.40 -15.32 0.70
N ALA A 61 18.06 -14.22 1.04
CA ALA A 61 17.93 -13.57 2.34
C ALA A 61 16.51 -13.05 2.59
N ILE A 62 15.91 -12.35 1.62
CA ILE A 62 14.54 -11.82 1.73
C ILE A 62 13.52 -12.96 1.75
N VAL A 63 13.71 -14.00 0.94
CA VAL A 63 12.83 -15.17 0.90
C VAL A 63 12.82 -15.90 2.25
N LYS A 64 13.98 -16.05 2.89
CA LYS A 64 14.08 -16.64 4.23
C LYS A 64 13.24 -15.86 5.26
N GLU A 65 13.39 -14.54 5.32
CA GLU A 65 12.59 -13.68 6.21
C GLU A 65 11.08 -13.83 5.94
N LEU A 66 10.69 -13.82 4.65
CA LEU A 66 9.30 -13.94 4.22
C LEU A 66 8.66 -15.27 4.65
N ILE A 67 9.39 -16.38 4.51
CA ILE A 67 8.95 -17.73 4.94
C ILE A 67 8.80 -17.76 6.46
N GLU A 68 9.71 -17.15 7.21
CA GLU A 68 9.64 -17.07 8.67
C GLU A 68 8.53 -16.13 9.19
N GLY A 69 7.90 -15.39 8.28
CA GLY A 69 6.73 -14.53 8.53
C GLY A 69 7.07 -13.06 8.72
N ARG A 70 8.31 -12.64 8.43
CA ARG A 70 8.77 -11.24 8.50
C ARG A 70 8.82 -10.66 7.09
N VAL A 71 8.12 -9.55 6.88
CA VAL A 71 8.06 -8.89 5.58
C VAL A 71 8.73 -7.53 5.69
N HIS A 72 9.67 -7.27 4.79
CA HIS A 72 10.31 -5.97 4.68
C HIS A 72 9.69 -5.18 3.54
N TRP A 73 9.14 -4.02 3.89
CA TRP A 73 8.77 -2.98 2.95
C TRP A 73 9.88 -1.94 2.97
N ASP A 74 10.49 -1.78 1.81
CA ASP A 74 11.55 -0.81 1.60
C ASP A 74 11.01 0.61 1.82
N HIS A 75 9.90 0.93 1.16
CA HIS A 75 9.25 2.22 1.31
C HIS A 75 7.72 2.10 1.37
N VAL A 76 7.06 2.97 2.14
CA VAL A 76 5.60 3.15 2.14
C VAL A 76 5.25 4.61 1.84
N SER A 77 4.40 4.84 0.84
CA SER A 77 3.80 6.14 0.59
C SER A 77 2.32 6.10 0.94
N PHE A 78 1.84 7.08 1.69
CA PHE A 78 0.44 7.12 2.14
C PHE A 78 -0.14 8.53 2.23
N ALA A 79 -1.47 8.60 2.22
CA ALA A 79 -2.25 9.82 2.40
C ALA A 79 -3.57 9.52 3.14
N PRO A 80 -4.17 10.50 3.84
CA PRO A 80 -5.50 10.35 4.40
C PRO A 80 -6.56 10.22 3.31
N MET A 81 -7.55 9.35 3.55
CA MET A 81 -8.72 9.14 2.70
C MET A 81 -9.86 8.55 3.53
N GLU A 82 -10.66 9.40 4.20
CA GLU A 82 -11.67 8.95 5.17
C GLU A 82 -12.67 7.95 4.58
N GLU A 83 -13.16 8.23 3.38
CA GLU A 83 -14.11 7.37 2.67
C GLU A 83 -13.45 6.61 1.54
N TYR A 84 -13.73 5.31 1.45
CA TYR A 84 -13.32 4.50 0.32
C TYR A 84 -13.97 4.98 -0.98
N LYS A 85 -13.15 5.23 -2.01
CA LYS A 85 -13.59 5.44 -3.39
C LYS A 85 -12.86 4.44 -4.27
N PRO A 86 -13.55 3.67 -5.14
CA PRO A 86 -12.93 2.61 -5.94
C PRO A 86 -12.01 3.12 -7.06
N ALA A 87 -12.11 4.40 -7.39
CA ALA A 87 -11.24 5.07 -8.34
C ALA A 87 -11.15 6.57 -8.04
N ILE A 88 -10.05 7.19 -8.43
CA ILE A 88 -9.86 8.64 -8.42
C ILE A 88 -9.39 9.06 -9.80
N HIS A 89 -10.11 10.00 -10.40
CA HIS A 89 -9.67 10.69 -11.61
C HIS A 89 -8.82 11.90 -11.24
N VAL A 90 -7.67 12.05 -11.88
CA VAL A 90 -6.75 13.19 -11.70
C VAL A 90 -6.68 13.95 -13.02
N GLU A 91 -7.40 15.07 -13.09
CA GLU A 91 -7.65 15.83 -14.32
C GLU A 91 -6.36 16.35 -14.97
N ASP A 92 -5.42 16.86 -14.18
CA ASP A 92 -4.15 17.42 -14.66
C ASP A 92 -3.25 16.37 -15.31
N LEU A 93 -3.30 15.13 -14.81
CA LEU A 93 -2.58 13.99 -15.39
C LEU A 93 -3.41 13.26 -16.47
N GLN A 94 -4.72 13.52 -16.52
CA GLN A 94 -5.70 12.79 -17.33
C GLN A 94 -5.68 11.27 -17.11
N ILE A 95 -5.37 10.81 -15.90
CA ILE A 95 -5.34 9.38 -15.55
C ILE A 95 -6.47 9.03 -14.59
N THR A 96 -6.83 7.75 -14.57
CA THR A 96 -7.73 7.17 -13.55
C THR A 96 -6.95 6.18 -12.70
N VAL A 97 -6.87 6.39 -11.39
CA VAL A 97 -6.20 5.47 -10.47
C VAL A 97 -7.23 4.59 -9.80
N ARG A 98 -7.06 3.27 -9.91
CA ARG A 98 -7.88 2.29 -9.19
C ARG A 98 -7.46 2.21 -7.74
N ILE A 99 -8.43 2.05 -6.85
CA ILE A 99 -8.20 1.87 -5.42
C ILE A 99 -8.94 0.60 -5.00
N VAL A 100 -8.26 -0.24 -4.23
CA VAL A 100 -8.82 -1.49 -3.70
C VAL A 100 -8.97 -1.38 -2.19
N ASN A 101 -10.12 -1.79 -1.68
CA ASN A 101 -10.34 -1.91 -0.25
C ASN A 101 -9.67 -3.20 0.26
N VAL A 102 -8.64 -3.06 1.09
CA VAL A 102 -7.91 -4.18 1.69
C VAL A 102 -8.23 -4.38 3.18
N SER A 103 -9.27 -3.73 3.70
CA SER A 103 -9.66 -3.82 5.12
C SER A 103 -10.00 -5.23 5.59
N ILE A 104 -10.30 -6.19 4.70
CA ILE A 104 -10.50 -7.59 5.09
C ILE A 104 -9.20 -8.24 5.63
N ASN A 105 -8.04 -7.76 5.17
CA ASN A 105 -6.75 -8.32 5.55
C ASN A 105 -6.28 -7.74 6.91
N PRO A 106 -6.15 -8.58 7.97
CA PRO A 106 -5.75 -8.11 9.29
C PRO A 106 -4.37 -7.45 9.31
N THR A 107 -3.47 -7.85 8.41
CA THR A 107 -2.13 -7.26 8.29
C THR A 107 -2.23 -5.79 7.87
N PHE A 108 -3.05 -5.49 6.87
CA PHE A 108 -3.26 -4.10 6.43
C PHE A 108 -3.97 -3.25 7.47
N ARG A 109 -4.90 -3.80 8.26
CA ARG A 109 -5.50 -3.08 9.39
C ARG A 109 -4.45 -2.73 10.45
N ALA A 110 -3.55 -3.67 10.77
CA ALA A 110 -2.45 -3.42 11.70
C ALA A 110 -1.49 -2.34 11.20
N ILE A 111 -1.16 -2.36 9.91
CA ILE A 111 -0.36 -1.31 9.25
C ILE A 111 -1.08 0.04 9.33
N ALA A 112 -2.37 0.10 8.99
CA ALA A 112 -3.12 1.35 9.01
C ALA A 112 -3.21 1.95 10.42
N LYS A 113 -3.41 1.10 11.43
CA LYS A 113 -3.35 1.50 12.83
C LYS A 113 -1.97 2.10 13.17
N PHE A 114 -0.89 1.39 12.85
CA PHE A 114 0.47 1.87 13.12
C PHE A 114 0.76 3.22 12.44
N ILE A 115 0.41 3.36 11.17
CA ILE A 115 0.58 4.61 10.41
C ILE A 115 -0.17 5.75 11.09
N LYS A 116 -1.45 5.57 11.44
CA LYS A 116 -2.27 6.60 12.09
C LYS A 116 -1.74 7.00 13.48
N GLU A 117 -1.18 6.06 14.23
CA GLU A 117 -0.72 6.31 15.60
C GLU A 117 0.69 6.90 15.66
N ASN A 118 1.55 6.65 14.66
CA ASN A 118 2.99 6.94 14.74
C ASN A 118 3.53 7.80 13.60
N LEU A 119 2.89 7.82 12.42
CA LEU A 119 3.42 8.44 11.21
C LEU A 119 2.50 9.53 10.61
N MET A 120 1.31 9.72 11.16
CA MET A 120 0.34 10.74 10.73
C MET A 120 0.38 12.00 11.57
#